data_AF-A0A914EN07-F1
#
_entry.id   AF-A0A914EN07-F1
#
_cell.length_a   1.000
_cell.length_b   1.000
_cell.length_c   1.000
_cell.angle_alpha   90.00
_cell.angle_beta   90.00
_cell.angle_gamma   90.00
#
_symmetry.space_group_name_H-M   'P 1'
#
loop_
_entity.id
_entity.type
_entity.pdbx_description
1 polymer ?
#
loop_
_entity_poly.entity_id
_entity_poly.type
_entity_poly.pdbx_seq_one_letter_code
_entity_poly.pdbx_strand_id
1 'polypeptide(L)'
;METIRLPSTIVFLDKVGIISFVHQQLIYSDLDFIPLYDQHALKLKFSARSQIPFIARADAILPYAEPFEPNWILFNLTHETEGTEIVLEAETLYGERVAAIIHDNGKNFGVESVMFGHSLDHWMIKIAFFDTLRYLLRENFSSGIDRYIQIDIDDIFVGQSGSRFIPEDVKALIHSQNELRDYIQDFHYNLGFSGYFFRHGDELENAGDEELVAFADRFLWFPHMWRHNHAHEFSISYLLALMSQNKLFAENTRLKTPLQYAISPQHSGVYPIHEALYEAWSSIWKVRVTSTEEYPHLKPASLRRGFIYKNISVLPRQTC
;
A
#
# COMPACT_ATOMS: atom_id res chain seq x y z
N MET A 1 34.68 19.91 -27.52
CA MET A 1 33.62 18.90 -27.35
C MET A 1 33.93 18.16 -26.07
N GLU A 2 33.45 18.69 -24.95
CA GLU A 2 33.51 17.96 -23.69
C GLU A 2 32.45 16.87 -23.73
N THR A 3 32.90 15.63 -23.56
CA THR A 3 32.03 14.47 -23.42
C THR A 3 31.21 14.61 -22.15
N ILE A 4 29.92 14.90 -22.33
CA ILE A 4 28.87 14.82 -21.32
C ILE A 4 28.88 13.38 -20.76
N ARG A 5 29.36 13.20 -19.53
CA ARG A 5 29.17 11.95 -18.79
C ARG A 5 28.09 12.19 -17.76
N LEU A 6 26.87 11.82 -18.10
CA LEU A 6 25.78 11.73 -17.13
C LEU A 6 25.87 10.36 -16.43
N PRO A 7 25.89 10.30 -15.09
CA PRO A 7 25.86 9.05 -14.36
C PRO A 7 24.54 8.31 -14.62
N SER A 8 24.58 6.97 -14.61
CA SER A 8 23.43 6.04 -14.69
C SER A 8 22.24 6.54 -15.53
N THR A 9 22.46 6.76 -16.82
CA THR A 9 21.47 7.42 -17.70
C THR A 9 20.65 6.42 -18.51
N ILE A 10 19.34 6.59 -18.50
CA ILE A 10 18.41 5.93 -19.44
C ILE A 10 18.08 6.93 -20.55
N VAL A 11 18.25 6.54 -21.81
CA VAL A 11 17.97 7.35 -23.01
C VAL A 11 16.83 6.72 -23.81
N PHE A 12 15.83 7.51 -24.19
CA PHE A 12 14.72 7.10 -25.07
C PHE A 12 14.97 7.55 -26.52
N LEU A 13 14.61 6.71 -27.50
CA LEU A 13 15.11 6.83 -28.88
C LEU A 13 14.20 7.63 -29.85
N ASP A 14 12.99 8.00 -29.47
CA ASP A 14 12.10 8.79 -30.35
C ASP A 14 12.08 10.30 -29.98
N LYS A 15 12.55 10.63 -28.77
CA LYS A 15 13.00 11.95 -28.29
C LYS A 15 14.05 11.72 -27.22
N VAL A 16 15.18 12.44 -27.28
CA VAL A 16 16.24 12.31 -26.27
C VAL A 16 15.76 12.99 -24.99
N GLY A 17 15.22 12.20 -24.07
CA GLY A 17 14.96 12.59 -22.68
C GLY A 17 15.90 11.79 -21.77
N ILE A 18 16.51 12.45 -20.78
CA ILE A 18 17.49 11.81 -19.89
C ILE A 18 16.95 11.73 -18.47
N ILE A 19 16.91 10.52 -17.92
CA ILE A 19 16.76 10.31 -16.48
C ILE A 19 18.15 10.09 -15.90
N SER A 20 18.55 10.91 -14.93
CA SER A 20 19.86 10.84 -14.28
C SER A 20 19.70 10.69 -12.77
N PHE A 21 20.34 9.67 -12.21
CA PHE A 21 20.52 9.51 -10.77
C PHE A 21 21.89 10.07 -10.39
N VAL A 22 21.89 11.19 -9.67
CA VAL A 22 23.13 11.87 -9.31
C VAL A 22 23.77 11.09 -8.16
N HIS A 23 25.01 10.63 -8.38
CA HIS A 23 25.80 9.90 -7.37
C HIS A 23 27.24 10.41 -7.26
N GLN A 24 27.61 11.38 -8.10
CA GLN A 24 28.96 11.94 -8.16
C GLN A 24 28.88 13.46 -8.29
N GLN A 25 30.01 14.10 -8.04
CA GLN A 25 30.13 15.53 -8.18
C GLN A 25 29.87 15.95 -9.63
N LEU A 26 28.90 16.84 -9.84
CA LEU A 26 28.63 17.41 -11.16
C LEU A 26 29.78 18.37 -11.50
N ILE A 27 30.47 18.11 -12.61
CA ILE A 27 31.56 18.96 -13.12
C ILE A 27 31.01 19.77 -14.29
N TYR A 28 30.16 20.75 -13.99
CA TYR A 28 29.63 21.70 -14.96
C TYR A 28 29.74 23.11 -14.39
N SER A 29 30.22 24.05 -15.22
CA SER A 29 30.09 25.48 -14.94
C SER A 29 28.73 25.96 -15.43
N ASP A 30 28.18 27.00 -14.79
CA ASP A 30 26.99 27.74 -15.26
C ASP A 30 25.66 26.97 -15.23
N LEU A 31 25.49 26.02 -14.29
CA LEU A 31 24.18 25.42 -14.01
C LEU A 31 23.27 26.43 -13.27
N ASP A 32 21.97 26.37 -13.58
CA ASP A 32 20.92 27.15 -12.89
C ASP A 32 20.65 26.66 -11.44
N PHE A 33 21.37 25.64 -10.98
CA PHE A 33 21.23 25.05 -9.66
C PHE A 33 22.57 24.59 -9.11
N ILE A 34 22.66 24.52 -7.78
CA ILE A 34 23.83 24.03 -7.04
C ILE A 34 23.45 22.71 -6.34
N PRO A 35 24.11 21.59 -6.65
CA PRO A 35 23.93 20.34 -5.90
C PRO A 35 24.59 20.44 -4.51
N LEU A 36 23.85 20.05 -3.49
CA LEU A 36 24.25 19.95 -2.09
C LEU A 36 24.32 18.46 -1.74
N TYR A 37 25.52 17.96 -1.47
CA TYR A 37 25.78 16.53 -1.21
C TYR A 37 25.63 16.19 0.27
N ASP A 38 25.43 14.91 0.57
CA ASP A 38 25.38 14.35 1.93
C ASP A 38 24.36 15.06 2.84
N GLN A 39 23.17 15.33 2.30
CA GLN A 39 22.10 16.05 2.98
C GLN A 39 21.06 15.10 3.59
N HIS A 40 20.42 15.55 4.67
CA HIS A 40 19.13 15.02 5.11
C HIS A 40 18.00 15.72 4.35
N ALA A 41 16.99 14.97 3.92
CA ALA A 41 15.80 15.53 3.28
C ALA A 41 14.63 15.59 4.27
N LEU A 42 14.14 16.80 4.53
CA LEU A 42 12.94 17.08 5.31
C LEU A 42 11.80 17.56 4.42
N LYS A 43 10.57 17.42 4.91
CA LYS A 43 9.33 17.92 4.30
C LYS A 43 9.23 17.67 2.79
N LEU A 44 9.56 16.45 2.37
CA LEU A 44 9.50 16.03 0.98
C LEU A 44 8.08 16.18 0.45
N LYS A 45 7.91 16.85 -0.69
CA LYS A 45 6.59 17.18 -1.24
C LYS A 45 6.62 17.32 -2.75
N PHE A 46 5.78 16.57 -3.47
CA PHE A 46 5.66 16.73 -4.92
C PHE A 46 5.06 18.10 -5.25
N SER A 47 5.65 18.82 -6.20
CA SER A 47 5.21 20.17 -6.54
C SER A 47 3.97 20.14 -7.41
N ALA A 48 2.90 20.83 -6.99
CA ALA A 48 1.69 21.02 -7.81
C ALA A 48 1.93 21.89 -9.06
N ARG A 49 3.09 22.55 -9.16
CA ARG A 49 3.46 23.36 -10.33
C ARG A 49 4.12 22.55 -11.45
N SER A 50 4.69 21.38 -11.12
CA SER A 50 5.34 20.53 -12.13
C SER A 50 4.30 19.73 -12.91
N GLN A 51 4.61 19.48 -14.19
CA GLN A 51 3.76 18.68 -15.07
C GLN A 51 4.07 17.17 -14.98
N ILE A 52 5.11 16.78 -14.25
CA ILE A 52 5.55 15.38 -14.14
C ILE A 52 4.65 14.55 -13.22
N PRO A 53 4.29 14.98 -11.99
CA PRO A 53 3.49 14.19 -11.08
C PRO A 53 2.15 13.73 -11.71
N PHE A 54 1.88 12.43 -11.63
CA PHE A 54 0.65 11.83 -12.13
C PHE A 54 0.11 10.77 -11.16
N ILE A 55 0.95 9.81 -10.77
CA ILE A 55 0.67 8.85 -9.69
C ILE A 55 0.90 9.55 -8.34
N ALA A 56 1.96 10.35 -8.24
CA ALA A 56 2.26 11.11 -7.04
C ALA A 56 1.16 12.14 -6.74
N ARG A 57 0.71 12.17 -5.47
CA ARG A 57 -0.18 13.22 -4.98
C ARG A 57 0.64 14.48 -4.70
N ALA A 58 0.36 15.54 -5.44
CA ALA A 58 0.96 16.85 -5.17
C ALA A 58 0.57 17.37 -3.78
N ASP A 59 1.46 18.18 -3.20
CA ASP A 59 1.29 18.85 -1.90
C ASP A 59 1.17 17.97 -0.65
N ALA A 60 1.15 16.63 -0.78
CA ALA A 60 1.29 15.73 0.35
C ALA A 60 2.73 15.80 0.91
N ILE A 61 2.86 16.11 2.20
CA ILE A 61 4.16 16.29 2.86
C ILE A 61 4.55 15.01 3.60
N LEU A 62 5.71 14.47 3.24
CA LEU A 62 6.44 13.51 4.06
C LEU A 62 7.40 14.29 4.98
N PRO A 63 7.23 14.28 6.31
CA PRO A 63 8.01 15.13 7.22
C PRO A 63 9.52 14.92 7.12
N TYR A 64 9.98 13.70 6.89
CA TYR A 64 11.38 13.34 6.69
C TYR A 64 11.49 12.06 5.86
N ALA A 65 12.60 11.90 5.13
CA ALA A 65 12.93 10.66 4.45
C ALA A 65 13.28 9.55 5.45
N GLU A 66 12.80 8.33 5.22
CA GLU A 66 13.20 7.14 5.98
C GLU A 66 13.99 6.16 5.08
N PRO A 67 15.15 5.65 5.52
CA PRO A 67 15.84 5.97 6.78
C PRO A 67 16.34 7.42 6.78
N PHE A 68 16.40 8.04 7.98
CA PHE A 68 16.81 9.44 8.13
C PHE A 68 18.33 9.58 8.07
N GLU A 69 18.87 9.44 6.86
CA GLU A 69 20.32 9.43 6.59
C GLU A 69 20.76 10.61 5.72
N PRO A 70 22.02 11.08 5.89
CA PRO A 70 22.59 12.16 5.09
C PRO A 70 23.11 11.62 3.75
N ASN A 71 22.25 10.98 2.96
CA ASN A 71 22.60 10.36 1.67
C ASN A 71 21.86 11.00 0.48
N TRP A 72 21.17 12.11 0.71
CA TRP A 72 20.49 12.88 -0.33
C TRP A 72 21.43 13.88 -0.96
N ILE A 73 21.27 14.06 -2.27
CA ILE A 73 21.76 15.22 -3.00
C ILE A 73 20.55 16.13 -3.21
N LEU A 74 20.59 17.33 -2.65
CA LEU A 74 19.52 18.33 -2.83
C LEU A 74 20.00 19.41 -3.79
N PHE A 75 19.11 19.97 -4.59
CA PHE A 75 19.42 21.00 -5.58
C PHE A 75 18.91 22.34 -5.07
N ASN A 76 19.83 23.27 -4.81
CA ASN A 76 19.50 24.65 -4.51
C ASN A 76 19.39 25.43 -5.83
N LEU A 77 18.18 25.87 -6.19
CA LEU A 77 17.97 26.65 -7.41
C LEU A 77 18.40 28.09 -7.15
N THR A 78 19.36 28.59 -7.91
CA THR A 78 19.97 29.91 -7.68
C THR A 78 19.01 31.05 -8.05
N HIS A 79 18.08 30.80 -8.98
CA HIS A 79 17.02 31.72 -9.41
C HIS A 79 15.78 30.95 -9.90
N GLU A 80 14.58 31.55 -9.84
CA GLU A 80 13.41 31.07 -10.59
C GLU A 80 13.75 31.19 -12.08
N THR A 81 14.29 30.12 -12.65
CA THR A 81 14.87 30.13 -13.98
C THR A 81 13.88 29.55 -14.96
N GLU A 82 13.59 30.32 -16.00
CA GLU A 82 12.90 29.83 -17.18
C GLU A 82 13.68 28.61 -17.69
N GLY A 83 13.07 27.42 -17.59
CA GLY A 83 13.61 26.15 -18.07
C GLY A 83 13.94 25.08 -17.03
N THR A 84 14.03 25.42 -15.73
CA THR A 84 14.20 24.42 -14.65
C THR A 84 13.03 24.50 -13.67
N GLU A 85 12.36 23.38 -13.44
CA GLU A 85 11.27 23.28 -12.45
C GLU A 85 11.56 22.24 -11.36
N ILE A 86 10.96 22.44 -10.19
CA ILE A 86 11.04 21.50 -9.08
C ILE A 86 9.94 20.44 -9.21
N VAL A 87 10.32 19.17 -9.28
CA VAL A 87 9.38 18.04 -9.31
C VAL A 87 9.08 17.56 -7.89
N LEU A 88 10.12 17.42 -7.07
CA LEU A 88 10.03 17.03 -5.66
C LEU A 88 10.76 18.06 -4.82
N GLU A 89 10.00 18.82 -4.03
CA GLU A 89 10.51 19.80 -3.08
C GLU A 89 11.03 19.10 -1.82
N ALA A 90 12.01 19.71 -1.17
CA ALA A 90 12.57 19.30 0.12
C ALA A 90 13.00 20.52 0.93
N GLU A 91 13.25 20.33 2.23
CA GLU A 91 13.92 21.29 3.09
C GLU A 91 15.23 20.69 3.63
N THR A 92 16.26 21.52 3.74
CA THR A 92 17.50 21.16 4.46
C THR A 92 17.26 21.18 5.97
N LEU A 93 18.22 20.67 6.76
CA LEU A 93 18.19 20.77 8.23
C LEU A 93 18.10 22.23 8.74
N TYR A 94 18.57 23.19 7.93
CA TYR A 94 18.54 24.61 8.25
C TYR A 94 17.24 25.30 7.82
N GLY A 95 16.27 24.55 7.28
CA GLY A 95 14.98 25.07 6.83
C GLY A 95 15.02 25.78 5.48
N GLU A 96 16.07 25.56 4.69
CA GLU A 96 16.18 26.13 3.34
C GLU A 96 15.37 25.28 2.37
N ARG A 97 14.50 25.92 1.59
CA ARG A 97 13.71 25.25 0.56
C ARG A 97 14.59 24.93 -0.65
N VAL A 98 14.65 23.65 -0.99
CA VAL A 98 15.45 23.08 -2.08
C VAL A 98 14.63 22.04 -2.86
N ALA A 99 15.23 21.42 -3.86
CA ALA A 99 14.63 20.32 -4.61
C ALA A 99 15.37 19.01 -4.36
N ALA A 100 14.65 17.90 -4.26
CA ALA A 100 15.23 16.55 -4.34
C ALA A 100 15.14 15.97 -5.77
N ILE A 101 14.24 16.49 -6.59
CA ILE A 101 14.15 16.16 -8.02
C ILE A 101 13.85 17.45 -8.79
N ILE A 102 14.63 17.68 -9.86
CA ILE A 102 14.44 18.80 -10.79
C ILE A 102 14.19 18.27 -12.20
N HIS A 103 13.43 19.03 -12.98
CA HIS A 103 13.24 18.82 -14.40
C HIS A 103 13.81 20.03 -15.15
N ASP A 104 14.76 19.77 -16.04
CA ASP A 104 15.37 20.72 -16.96
C ASP A 104 14.83 20.46 -18.36
N ASN A 105 14.28 21.49 -19.00
CA ASN A 105 13.71 21.37 -20.34
C ASN A 105 14.76 21.35 -21.48
N GLY A 106 16.03 21.15 -21.13
CA GLY A 106 17.18 21.18 -22.04
C GLY A 106 17.98 22.47 -22.01
N LYS A 107 17.72 23.38 -21.08
CA LYS A 107 18.49 24.62 -20.93
C LYS A 107 19.92 24.34 -20.44
N ASN A 108 20.07 23.51 -19.41
CA ASN A 108 21.37 23.24 -18.80
C ASN A 108 22.19 22.23 -19.60
N PHE A 109 21.54 21.22 -20.19
CA PHE A 109 22.24 20.09 -20.83
C PHE A 109 22.03 19.97 -22.34
N GLY A 110 21.27 20.90 -22.95
CA GLY A 110 20.88 20.84 -24.37
C GLY A 110 19.83 19.76 -24.67
N VAL A 111 19.32 19.08 -23.66
CA VAL A 111 18.41 17.93 -23.76
C VAL A 111 17.48 17.89 -22.55
N GLU A 112 16.19 17.62 -22.78
CA GLU A 112 15.21 17.48 -21.70
C GLU A 112 15.69 16.40 -20.72
N SER A 113 15.77 16.74 -19.44
CA SER A 113 16.34 15.87 -18.43
C SER A 113 15.66 16.00 -17.08
N VAL A 114 15.57 14.89 -16.35
CA VAL A 114 15.05 14.87 -14.98
C VAL A 114 16.11 14.27 -14.08
N MET A 115 16.53 15.05 -13.09
CA MET A 115 17.64 14.71 -12.20
C MET A 115 17.12 14.32 -10.82
N PHE A 116 17.52 13.13 -10.39
CA PHE A 116 17.15 12.55 -9.11
C PHE A 116 18.30 12.69 -8.12
N GLY A 117 18.00 13.32 -6.98
CA GLY A 117 18.92 13.53 -5.88
C GLY A 117 19.10 12.32 -4.96
N HIS A 118 18.43 11.21 -5.24
CA HIS A 118 18.52 9.99 -4.44
C HIS A 118 18.23 8.76 -5.32
N SER A 119 18.67 7.59 -4.87
CA SER A 119 18.49 6.34 -5.61
C SER A 119 17.06 5.78 -5.51
N LEU A 120 16.79 4.74 -6.29
CA LEU A 120 15.51 4.01 -6.32
C LEU A 120 15.25 3.15 -5.06
N ASP A 121 16.08 3.22 -4.02
CA ASP A 121 15.80 2.59 -2.73
C ASP A 121 14.67 3.30 -1.97
N HIS A 122 14.59 4.63 -2.04
CA HIS A 122 13.53 5.43 -1.41
C HIS A 122 12.20 5.37 -2.18
N TRP A 123 11.08 5.17 -1.49
CA TRP A 123 9.78 4.91 -2.12
C TRP A 123 9.22 6.12 -2.90
N MET A 124 9.41 7.35 -2.44
CA MET A 124 8.98 8.54 -3.20
C MET A 124 9.73 8.67 -4.51
N ILE A 125 11.02 8.27 -4.53
CA ILE A 125 11.85 8.29 -5.74
C ILE A 125 11.36 7.25 -6.75
N LYS A 126 10.94 6.06 -6.27
CA LYS A 126 10.30 5.05 -7.14
C LYS A 126 9.04 5.60 -7.81
N ILE A 127 8.16 6.29 -7.07
CA ILE A 127 6.94 6.88 -7.63
C ILE A 127 7.29 7.98 -8.64
N ALA A 128 8.17 8.89 -8.27
CA ALA A 128 8.64 9.96 -9.13
C ALA A 128 9.27 9.42 -10.42
N PHE A 129 10.01 8.32 -10.34
CA PHE A 129 10.59 7.66 -11.50
C PHE A 129 9.53 7.15 -12.48
N PHE A 130 8.45 6.51 -11.99
CA PHE A 130 7.34 6.08 -12.85
C PHE A 130 6.61 7.27 -13.50
N ASP A 131 6.40 8.36 -12.75
CA ASP A 131 5.79 9.57 -13.27
C ASP A 131 6.66 10.25 -14.34
N THR A 132 7.97 10.31 -14.11
CA THR A 132 8.95 10.80 -15.09
C THR A 132 8.97 9.93 -16.35
N LEU A 133 8.95 8.61 -16.20
CA LEU A 133 8.87 7.69 -17.35
C LEU A 133 7.62 7.96 -18.18
N ARG A 134 6.46 8.07 -17.53
CA ARG A 134 5.19 8.42 -18.19
C ARG A 134 5.31 9.73 -18.96
N TYR A 135 5.82 10.76 -18.29
CA TYR A 135 5.93 12.11 -18.84
C TYR A 135 6.83 12.13 -20.07
N LEU A 136 8.04 11.56 -19.99
CA LEU A 136 9.03 11.57 -21.09
C LEU A 136 8.61 10.68 -22.26
N LEU A 137 8.02 9.51 -21.99
CA LEU A 137 7.51 8.62 -23.04
C LEU A 137 6.25 9.17 -23.72
N ARG A 138 5.58 10.17 -23.11
CA ARG A 138 4.25 10.66 -23.50
C ARG A 138 3.25 9.52 -23.66
N GLU A 139 3.48 8.43 -22.95
CA GLU A 139 2.60 7.29 -22.95
C GLU A 139 1.42 7.59 -22.05
N ASN A 140 0.24 7.39 -22.62
CA ASN A 140 -0.95 7.21 -21.80
C ASN A 140 -0.88 5.80 -21.23
N PHE A 141 -0.22 5.62 -20.08
CA PHE A 141 -0.42 4.40 -19.30
C PHE A 141 -1.93 4.24 -19.11
N SER A 142 -2.50 3.18 -19.69
CA SER A 142 -3.94 2.95 -19.74
C SER A 142 -4.55 2.60 -18.38
N SER A 143 -3.73 2.52 -17.34
CA SER A 143 -4.17 2.24 -15.97
C SER A 143 -4.62 3.52 -15.28
N GLY A 144 -5.83 3.52 -14.74
CA GLY A 144 -6.32 4.61 -13.90
C GLY A 144 -5.46 4.84 -12.64
N ILE A 145 -5.62 6.01 -12.03
CA ILE A 145 -4.97 6.37 -10.76
C ILE A 145 -5.78 5.94 -9.53
N ASP A 146 -6.91 5.27 -9.74
CA ASP A 146 -7.72 4.72 -8.66
C ASP A 146 -6.90 3.70 -7.86
N ARG A 147 -6.96 3.82 -6.54
CA ARG A 147 -6.31 2.92 -5.59
C ARG A 147 -7.36 2.43 -4.61
N TYR A 148 -7.44 1.12 -4.46
CA TYR A 148 -8.33 0.47 -3.52
C TYR A 148 -7.51 0.03 -2.32
N ILE A 149 -7.99 0.36 -1.11
CA ILE A 149 -7.37 -0.03 0.15
C ILE A 149 -8.39 -0.85 0.91
N GLN A 150 -7.99 -2.06 1.29
CA GLN A 150 -8.75 -2.93 2.18
C GLN A 150 -7.81 -3.33 3.31
N ILE A 151 -8.27 -3.13 4.56
CA ILE A 151 -7.55 -3.57 5.75
C ILE A 151 -8.40 -4.65 6.41
N ASP A 152 -7.89 -5.87 6.34
CA ASP A 152 -8.48 -7.06 6.94
C ASP A 152 -7.89 -7.26 8.34
N ILE A 153 -8.76 -7.32 9.36
CA ILE A 153 -8.40 -7.70 10.73
C ILE A 153 -8.99 -9.08 10.97
N ASP A 154 -8.13 -10.08 10.99
CA ASP A 154 -8.51 -11.48 11.22
C ASP A 154 -8.81 -11.70 12.73
N ASP A 155 -9.29 -12.90 13.08
CA ASP A 155 -9.38 -13.37 14.46
C ASP A 155 -10.30 -12.59 15.41
N ILE A 156 -11.35 -11.93 14.89
CA ILE A 156 -12.37 -11.34 15.74
C ILE A 156 -13.10 -12.42 16.54
N PHE A 157 -13.21 -12.17 17.84
CA PHE A 157 -13.63 -13.08 18.92
C PHE A 157 -12.63 -14.18 19.26
N VAL A 158 -11.49 -14.30 18.56
CA VAL A 158 -10.47 -15.33 18.83
C VAL A 158 -9.34 -14.71 19.65
N GLY A 159 -8.68 -15.49 20.49
CA GLY A 159 -7.52 -15.03 21.25
C GLY A 159 -7.45 -15.61 22.66
N GLN A 160 -6.29 -15.47 23.28
CA GLN A 160 -6.10 -15.75 24.71
C GLN A 160 -6.57 -14.54 25.53
N SER A 161 -6.90 -14.75 26.81
CA SER A 161 -7.28 -13.65 27.71
C SER A 161 -6.16 -12.59 27.76
N GLY A 162 -6.54 -11.31 27.68
CA GLY A 162 -5.66 -10.16 27.58
C GLY A 162 -5.25 -9.78 26.15
N SER A 163 -5.75 -10.49 25.13
CA SER A 163 -5.49 -10.17 23.71
C SER A 163 -6.75 -9.89 22.89
N ARG A 164 -7.93 -10.07 23.47
CA ARG A 164 -9.22 -9.80 22.81
C ARG A 164 -9.58 -8.33 22.95
N PHE A 165 -10.45 -7.85 22.04
CA PHE A 165 -10.96 -6.48 22.10
C PHE A 165 -11.71 -6.21 23.41
N ILE A 166 -11.42 -5.06 24.01
CA ILE A 166 -12.25 -4.46 25.06
C ILE A 166 -13.05 -3.27 24.49
N PRO A 167 -14.08 -2.77 25.20
CA PRO A 167 -14.89 -1.62 24.78
C PRO A 167 -14.10 -0.41 24.23
N GLU A 168 -13.01 -0.07 24.90
CA GLU A 168 -12.13 1.04 24.52
C GLU A 168 -11.47 0.82 23.15
N ASP A 169 -11.06 -0.41 22.84
CA ASP A 169 -10.44 -0.75 21.55
C ASP A 169 -11.45 -0.63 20.41
N VAL A 170 -12.71 -1.04 20.63
CA VAL A 170 -13.77 -0.93 19.62
C VAL A 170 -14.02 0.54 19.27
N LYS A 171 -14.05 1.42 20.28
CA LYS A 171 -14.20 2.86 20.10
C LYS A 171 -13.00 3.46 19.37
N ALA A 172 -11.77 3.04 19.73
CA ALA A 172 -10.56 3.46 19.03
C ALA A 172 -10.54 3.01 17.57
N LEU A 173 -11.03 1.80 17.28
CA LEU A 173 -11.15 1.28 15.92
C LEU A 173 -12.14 2.11 15.09
N ILE A 174 -13.31 2.46 15.64
CA ILE A 174 -14.27 3.35 14.97
C ILE A 174 -13.68 4.74 14.78
N HIS A 175 -12.96 5.27 15.76
CA HIS A 175 -12.32 6.58 15.67
C HIS A 175 -11.30 6.62 14.53
N SER A 176 -10.33 5.69 14.51
CA SER A 176 -9.32 5.60 13.45
C SER A 176 -9.94 5.35 12.07
N GLN A 177 -11.03 4.57 11.99
CA GLN A 177 -11.77 4.40 10.74
C GLN A 177 -12.32 5.73 10.22
N ASN A 178 -12.81 6.61 11.10
CA ASN A 178 -13.31 7.92 10.68
C ASN A 178 -12.18 8.86 10.25
N GLU A 179 -11.03 8.84 10.92
CA GLU A 179 -9.85 9.61 10.48
C GLU A 179 -9.35 9.15 9.11
N LEU A 180 -9.33 7.83 8.87
CA LEU A 180 -8.94 7.28 7.56
C LEU A 180 -9.90 7.67 6.44
N ARG A 181 -11.18 7.96 6.73
CA ARG A 181 -12.16 8.43 5.74
C ARG A 181 -11.87 9.84 5.23
N ASP A 182 -11.07 10.63 5.93
CA ASP A 182 -10.61 11.93 5.44
C ASP A 182 -9.67 11.77 4.21
N TYR A 183 -9.10 10.58 4.03
CA TYR A 183 -8.13 10.28 2.97
C TYR A 183 -8.57 9.17 2.02
N ILE A 184 -9.44 8.26 2.47
CA ILE A 184 -9.86 7.06 1.74
C ILE A 184 -11.39 7.07 1.64
N GLN A 185 -11.90 7.21 0.42
CA GLN A 185 -13.34 7.24 0.18
C GLN A 185 -13.99 5.93 0.66
N ASP A 186 -15.10 6.07 1.38
CA ASP A 186 -15.96 4.96 1.85
C ASP A 186 -15.22 3.88 2.65
N PHE A 187 -14.13 4.25 3.34
CA PHE A 187 -13.31 3.30 4.09
C PHE A 187 -14.06 2.63 5.25
N HIS A 188 -13.90 1.31 5.35
CA HIS A 188 -14.35 0.49 6.46
C HIS A 188 -13.29 -0.58 6.75
N TYR A 189 -13.00 -0.83 8.02
CA TYR A 189 -12.29 -2.04 8.40
C TYR A 189 -13.13 -3.27 8.04
N ASN A 190 -12.45 -4.31 7.57
CA ASN A 190 -13.06 -5.57 7.21
C ASN A 190 -12.65 -6.62 8.25
N LEU A 191 -13.63 -7.14 8.98
CA LEU A 191 -13.42 -7.90 10.21
C LEU A 191 -13.69 -9.40 10.00
N GLY A 192 -12.65 -10.21 10.20
CA GLY A 192 -12.67 -11.66 10.05
C GLY A 192 -13.13 -12.34 11.32
N PHE A 193 -14.33 -12.92 11.33
CA PHE A 193 -14.93 -13.45 12.57
C PHE A 193 -15.00 -14.98 12.63
N SER A 194 -14.77 -15.50 13.84
CA SER A 194 -15.08 -16.88 14.25
C SER A 194 -16.13 -16.87 15.37
N GLY A 195 -17.41 -17.01 15.01
CA GLY A 195 -18.53 -16.82 15.94
C GLY A 195 -18.57 -17.80 17.12
N TYR A 196 -17.86 -18.94 17.06
CA TYR A 196 -17.82 -19.91 18.16
C TYR A 196 -17.29 -19.30 19.44
N PHE A 197 -16.38 -18.33 19.33
CA PHE A 197 -15.68 -17.76 20.47
C PHE A 197 -16.33 -16.47 21.00
N PHE A 198 -17.50 -16.09 20.48
CA PHE A 198 -18.23 -14.96 21.01
C PHE A 198 -18.55 -15.15 22.50
N ARG A 199 -18.13 -14.19 23.32
CA ARG A 199 -18.24 -14.18 24.78
C ARG A 199 -17.52 -15.33 25.51
N HIS A 200 -16.36 -15.74 24.99
CA HIS A 200 -15.48 -16.72 25.63
C HIS A 200 -14.32 -16.08 26.43
N GLY A 201 -14.25 -14.76 26.50
CA GLY A 201 -13.24 -14.02 27.26
C GLY A 201 -13.66 -13.76 28.71
N ASP A 202 -12.92 -12.87 29.38
CA ASP A 202 -13.31 -12.32 30.67
C ASP A 202 -14.48 -11.31 30.56
N GLU A 203 -14.91 -10.74 31.69
CA GLU A 203 -16.06 -9.80 31.71
C GLU A 203 -15.85 -8.59 30.79
N LEU A 204 -14.64 -8.04 30.74
CA LEU A 204 -14.33 -6.86 29.95
C LEU A 204 -14.20 -7.21 28.46
N GLU A 205 -13.56 -8.33 28.14
CA GLU A 205 -13.45 -8.84 26.77
C GLU A 205 -14.83 -9.22 26.21
N ASN A 206 -15.70 -9.81 27.02
CA ASN A 206 -17.07 -10.14 26.62
C ASN A 206 -17.90 -8.87 26.37
N ALA A 207 -17.66 -7.78 27.12
CA ALA A 207 -18.25 -6.48 26.84
C ALA A 207 -17.72 -5.90 25.52
N GLY A 208 -16.45 -6.10 25.18
CA GLY A 208 -15.88 -5.73 23.88
C GLY A 208 -16.50 -6.50 22.72
N ASP A 209 -16.69 -7.81 22.87
CA ASP A 209 -17.41 -8.65 21.90
C ASP A 209 -18.84 -8.11 21.67
N GLU A 210 -19.55 -7.78 22.74
CA GLU A 210 -20.89 -7.18 22.67
C GLU A 210 -20.88 -5.83 21.96
N GLU A 211 -19.89 -4.98 22.22
CA GLU A 211 -19.77 -3.67 21.59
C GLU A 211 -19.46 -3.78 20.09
N LEU A 212 -18.61 -4.73 19.68
CA LEU A 212 -18.38 -5.06 18.26
C LEU A 212 -19.68 -5.45 17.54
N VAL A 213 -20.50 -6.29 18.16
CA VAL A 213 -21.80 -6.70 17.61
C VAL A 213 -22.80 -5.53 17.62
N ALA A 214 -22.81 -4.71 18.67
CA ALA A 214 -23.68 -3.53 18.76
C ALA A 214 -23.39 -2.53 17.63
N PHE A 215 -22.12 -2.40 17.23
CA PHE A 215 -21.66 -1.57 16.12
C PHE A 215 -21.37 -2.36 14.83
N ALA A 216 -21.97 -3.53 14.65
CA ALA A 216 -21.72 -4.40 13.50
C ALA A 216 -21.93 -3.72 12.15
N ASP A 217 -22.85 -2.76 12.06
CA ASP A 217 -23.15 -2.00 10.85
C ASP A 217 -22.11 -0.93 10.49
N ARG A 218 -21.17 -0.64 11.41
CA ARG A 218 -20.05 0.30 11.21
C ARG A 218 -18.85 -0.32 10.52
N PHE A 219 -18.83 -1.65 10.38
CA PHE A 219 -17.73 -2.42 9.80
C PHE A 219 -18.22 -3.26 8.62
N LEU A 220 -17.27 -3.69 7.80
CA LEU A 220 -17.47 -4.83 6.90
C LEU A 220 -16.99 -6.11 7.60
N TRP A 221 -17.55 -7.24 7.21
CA TRP A 221 -17.20 -8.53 7.81
C TRP A 221 -16.89 -9.57 6.74
N PHE A 222 -16.05 -10.53 7.11
CA PHE A 222 -15.86 -11.76 6.33
C PHE A 222 -15.79 -12.97 7.25
N PRO A 223 -16.25 -14.14 6.79
CA PRO A 223 -16.17 -15.36 7.59
C PRO A 223 -14.73 -15.84 7.71
N HIS A 224 -14.32 -16.16 8.94
CA HIS A 224 -12.99 -16.71 9.26
C HIS A 224 -13.09 -18.09 9.93
N MET A 225 -13.97 -18.95 9.40
CA MET A 225 -14.39 -20.26 9.95
C MET A 225 -15.15 -20.16 11.29
N TRP A 226 -15.80 -21.25 11.74
CA TRP A 226 -16.58 -21.22 12.98
C TRP A 226 -15.71 -21.24 14.23
N ARG A 227 -14.78 -22.21 14.33
CA ARG A 227 -13.89 -22.41 15.49
C ARG A 227 -12.43 -22.16 15.15
N HIS A 228 -12.16 -21.23 14.23
CA HIS A 228 -10.79 -20.94 13.77
C HIS A 228 -10.02 -22.22 13.33
N ASN A 229 -10.70 -23.08 12.57
CA ASN A 229 -10.20 -24.39 12.16
C ASN A 229 -9.23 -24.31 10.98
N HIS A 230 -8.16 -25.12 10.98
CA HIS A 230 -7.31 -25.32 9.80
C HIS A 230 -8.07 -26.11 8.73
N ALA A 231 -8.47 -25.45 7.65
CA ALA A 231 -9.42 -26.03 6.71
C ALA A 231 -8.93 -27.33 6.04
N HIS A 232 -7.62 -27.48 5.81
CA HIS A 232 -7.02 -28.64 5.16
C HIS A 232 -7.18 -29.96 5.92
N GLU A 233 -7.51 -29.91 7.22
CA GLU A 233 -7.68 -31.10 8.07
C GLU A 233 -9.06 -31.76 7.94
N PHE A 234 -10.01 -31.09 7.27
CA PHE A 234 -11.43 -31.47 7.34
C PHE A 234 -12.03 -31.82 5.98
N SER A 235 -13.00 -32.74 6.00
CA SER A 235 -13.80 -33.12 4.84
C SER A 235 -14.82 -32.03 4.47
N ILE A 236 -15.31 -32.07 3.23
CA ILE A 236 -16.35 -31.14 2.75
C ILE A 236 -17.58 -31.12 3.65
N SER A 237 -18.09 -32.29 4.08
CA SER A 237 -19.29 -32.38 4.92
C SER A 237 -19.11 -31.66 6.26
N TYR A 238 -17.91 -31.75 6.84
CA TYR A 238 -17.60 -31.07 8.09
C TYR A 238 -17.42 -29.56 7.89
N LEU A 239 -16.72 -29.14 6.83
CA LEU A 239 -16.56 -27.74 6.46
C LEU A 239 -17.91 -27.06 6.20
N LEU A 240 -18.83 -27.71 5.49
CA LEU A 240 -20.19 -27.23 5.25
C LEU A 240 -20.95 -27.00 6.57
N ALA A 241 -20.84 -27.94 7.52
CA ALA A 241 -21.48 -27.81 8.83
C ALA A 241 -20.92 -26.63 9.64
N LEU A 242 -19.60 -26.49 9.72
CA LEU A 242 -18.94 -25.38 10.41
C LEU A 242 -19.30 -24.03 9.77
N MET A 243 -19.20 -23.92 8.44
CA MET A 243 -19.53 -22.68 7.74
C MET A 243 -21.01 -22.30 7.91
N SER A 244 -21.92 -23.29 7.95
CA SER A 244 -23.34 -23.05 8.21
C SER A 244 -23.58 -22.49 9.62
N GLN A 245 -22.86 -22.99 10.64
CA GLN A 245 -22.93 -22.45 11.99
C GLN A 245 -22.43 -21.00 12.05
N ASN A 246 -21.29 -20.70 11.40
CA ASN A 246 -20.76 -19.35 11.38
C ASN A 246 -21.67 -18.38 10.60
N LYS A 247 -22.34 -18.86 9.55
CA LYS A 247 -23.31 -18.08 8.80
C LYS A 247 -24.56 -17.76 9.62
N LEU A 248 -25.11 -18.74 10.31
CA LEU A 248 -26.24 -18.54 11.20
C LEU A 248 -25.92 -17.54 12.31
N PHE A 249 -24.71 -17.60 12.87
CA PHE A 249 -24.24 -16.61 13.83
C PHE A 249 -24.25 -15.20 13.22
N ALA A 250 -23.61 -15.01 12.05
CA ALA A 250 -23.56 -13.72 11.37
C ALA A 250 -24.95 -13.14 11.06
N GLU A 251 -25.90 -13.98 10.65
CA GLU A 251 -27.30 -13.58 10.39
C GLU A 251 -28.00 -13.12 11.68
N ASN A 252 -27.80 -13.85 12.79
CA ASN A 252 -28.41 -13.52 14.08
C ASN A 252 -27.80 -12.26 14.72
N THR A 253 -26.51 -12.02 14.53
CA THR A 253 -25.78 -10.85 15.06
C THR A 253 -25.68 -9.70 14.07
N ARG A 254 -26.25 -9.85 12.86
CA ARG A 254 -26.31 -8.83 11.80
C ARG A 254 -24.93 -8.41 11.25
N LEU A 255 -23.95 -9.32 11.25
CA LEU A 255 -22.64 -9.08 10.64
C LEU A 255 -22.77 -9.14 9.11
N LYS A 256 -22.54 -8.00 8.45
CA LYS A 256 -22.71 -7.88 6.99
C LYS A 256 -21.47 -8.40 6.26
N THR A 257 -21.66 -9.40 5.39
CA THR A 257 -20.60 -10.03 4.58
C THR A 257 -20.78 -9.78 3.06
N PRO A 258 -20.81 -8.52 2.59
CA PRO A 258 -21.27 -8.21 1.22
C PRO A 258 -20.27 -8.59 0.12
N LEU A 259 -18.99 -8.79 0.45
CA LEU A 259 -17.90 -8.83 -0.52
C LEU A 259 -17.76 -10.18 -1.24
N GLN A 260 -18.56 -11.22 -0.90
CA GLN A 260 -18.34 -12.59 -1.39
C GLN A 260 -16.87 -13.02 -1.18
N TYR A 261 -16.31 -12.61 -0.04
CA TYR A 261 -14.93 -12.75 0.37
C TYR A 261 -14.86 -13.57 1.65
N ALA A 262 -13.84 -14.43 1.75
CA ALA A 262 -13.56 -15.22 2.94
C ALA A 262 -12.05 -15.47 3.03
N ILE A 263 -11.56 -15.68 4.24
CA ILE A 263 -10.18 -16.09 4.49
C ILE A 263 -10.23 -17.29 5.42
N SER A 264 -9.47 -18.34 5.13
CA SER A 264 -9.33 -19.45 6.07
C SER A 264 -8.26 -19.10 7.10
N PRO A 265 -8.41 -19.53 8.36
CA PRO A 265 -7.37 -19.39 9.38
C PRO A 265 -5.98 -19.77 8.85
N GLN A 266 -5.02 -18.87 9.03
CA GLN A 266 -3.63 -19.00 8.55
C GLN A 266 -3.51 -19.28 7.04
N HIS A 267 -4.51 -18.87 6.25
CA HIS A 267 -4.62 -19.18 4.81
C HIS A 267 -4.59 -20.69 4.50
N SER A 268 -4.87 -21.52 5.50
CA SER A 268 -4.79 -22.97 5.42
C SER A 268 -5.76 -23.51 4.37
N GLY A 269 -5.26 -24.35 3.46
CA GLY A 269 -6.04 -24.93 2.37
C GLY A 269 -6.36 -23.97 1.21
N VAL A 270 -5.97 -22.70 1.29
CA VAL A 270 -5.98 -21.80 0.12
C VAL A 270 -4.86 -22.20 -0.83
N TYR A 271 -3.64 -22.29 -0.30
CA TYR A 271 -2.47 -22.84 -0.96
C TYR A 271 -1.59 -23.58 0.06
N PRO A 272 -1.16 -24.84 -0.18
CA PRO A 272 -1.63 -25.74 -1.23
C PRO A 272 -3.15 -25.89 -1.22
N ILE A 273 -3.73 -26.07 -2.42
CA ILE A 273 -5.18 -26.06 -2.60
C ILE A 273 -5.80 -27.27 -1.89
N HIS A 274 -6.74 -27.00 -0.99
CA HIS A 274 -7.67 -27.98 -0.44
C HIS A 274 -9.03 -27.86 -1.13
N GLU A 275 -9.33 -28.77 -2.04
CA GLU A 275 -10.51 -28.67 -2.91
C GLU A 275 -11.84 -28.52 -2.15
N ALA A 276 -11.98 -29.23 -1.03
CA ALA A 276 -13.18 -29.20 -0.20
C ALA A 276 -13.46 -27.80 0.42
N LEU A 277 -12.41 -27.01 0.67
CA LEU A 277 -12.55 -25.63 1.16
C LEU A 277 -13.26 -24.76 0.12
N TYR A 278 -12.79 -24.78 -1.12
CA TYR A 278 -13.35 -23.97 -2.21
C TYR A 278 -14.80 -24.35 -2.53
N GLU A 279 -15.13 -25.65 -2.48
CA GLU A 279 -16.51 -26.13 -2.65
C GLU A 279 -17.43 -25.67 -1.51
N ALA A 280 -16.98 -25.79 -0.26
CA ALA A 280 -17.76 -25.36 0.89
C ALA A 280 -17.97 -23.83 0.90
N TRP A 281 -16.93 -23.06 0.58
CA TRP A 281 -17.00 -21.60 0.42
C TRP A 281 -17.99 -21.16 -0.65
N SER A 282 -17.92 -21.76 -1.84
CA SER A 282 -18.86 -21.48 -2.93
C SER A 282 -20.30 -21.86 -2.57
N SER A 283 -20.47 -22.95 -1.81
CA SER A 283 -21.79 -23.42 -1.38
C SER A 283 -22.46 -22.49 -0.36
N ILE A 284 -21.79 -22.20 0.75
CA ILE A 284 -22.37 -21.52 1.92
C ILE A 284 -22.29 -19.99 1.80
N TRP A 285 -21.11 -19.49 1.48
CA TRP A 285 -20.77 -18.07 1.51
C TRP A 285 -20.78 -17.41 0.13
N LYS A 286 -20.93 -18.20 -0.94
CA LYS A 286 -20.88 -17.73 -2.34
C LYS A 286 -19.57 -16.99 -2.65
N VAL A 287 -18.47 -17.45 -2.06
CA VAL A 287 -17.16 -16.81 -2.21
C VAL A 287 -16.77 -16.77 -3.69
N ARG A 288 -16.29 -15.61 -4.14
CA ARG A 288 -15.71 -15.40 -5.48
C ARG A 288 -14.28 -14.87 -5.41
N VAL A 289 -13.89 -14.36 -4.25
CA VAL A 289 -12.56 -13.82 -4.02
C VAL A 289 -12.07 -14.26 -2.65
N THR A 290 -10.78 -14.56 -2.54
CA THR A 290 -10.08 -14.83 -1.28
C THR A 290 -8.66 -14.31 -1.42
N SER A 291 -7.83 -14.48 -0.40
CA SER A 291 -6.45 -14.02 -0.42
C SER A 291 -5.46 -15.09 0.06
N THR A 292 -4.20 -14.96 -0.32
CA THR A 292 -3.12 -15.88 0.04
C THR A 292 -1.88 -15.11 0.48
N GLU A 293 -1.21 -15.61 1.52
CA GLU A 293 0.08 -15.11 1.98
C GLU A 293 1.26 -15.96 1.45
N GLU A 294 0.97 -17.03 0.71
CA GLU A 294 1.94 -18.09 0.44
C GLU A 294 2.21 -18.37 -1.03
N TYR A 295 1.28 -18.11 -1.95
CA TYR A 295 1.44 -18.58 -3.33
C TYR A 295 2.43 -17.75 -4.18
N PRO A 296 3.33 -18.37 -4.96
CA PRO A 296 3.90 -19.71 -4.74
C PRO A 296 4.99 -19.70 -3.67
N HIS A 297 5.39 -18.52 -3.19
CA HIS A 297 6.40 -18.33 -2.15
C HIS A 297 5.87 -17.48 -0.99
N LEU A 298 6.00 -18.00 0.24
CA LEU A 298 5.71 -17.24 1.47
C LEU A 298 6.62 -16.01 1.61
N LYS A 299 7.90 -16.15 1.21
CA LYS A 299 8.90 -15.07 1.22
C LYS A 299 9.79 -15.08 -0.04
N PRO A 300 10.24 -13.89 -0.50
CA PRO A 300 9.81 -12.57 -0.08
C PRO A 300 8.40 -12.23 -0.60
N ALA A 301 7.69 -11.32 0.07
CA ALA A 301 6.31 -10.95 -0.29
C ALA A 301 6.19 -10.43 -1.74
N SER A 302 7.25 -9.84 -2.32
CA SER A 302 7.31 -9.38 -3.71
C SER A 302 7.20 -10.51 -4.75
N LEU A 303 7.43 -11.77 -4.35
CA LEU A 303 7.25 -12.94 -5.20
C LEU A 303 5.88 -13.60 -5.05
N ARG A 304 5.02 -13.12 -4.14
CA ARG A 304 3.64 -13.60 -4.04
C ARG A 304 2.88 -13.29 -5.33
N ARG A 305 2.01 -14.19 -5.74
CA ARG A 305 1.16 -14.08 -6.93
C ARG A 305 -0.27 -14.44 -6.58
N GLY A 306 -1.20 -13.99 -7.42
CA GLY A 306 -2.57 -14.50 -7.39
C GLY A 306 -2.75 -15.67 -8.35
N PHE A 307 -3.85 -16.40 -8.19
CA PHE A 307 -4.29 -17.42 -9.13
C PHE A 307 -5.83 -17.53 -9.11
N ILE A 308 -6.41 -18.28 -10.03
CA ILE A 308 -7.84 -18.57 -10.05
C ILE A 308 -8.02 -20.08 -9.94
N TYR A 309 -8.87 -20.52 -9.00
CA TYR A 309 -9.24 -21.92 -8.86
C TYR A 309 -10.74 -22.04 -8.61
N LYS A 310 -11.43 -22.93 -9.34
CA LYS A 310 -12.90 -23.10 -9.28
C LYS A 310 -13.68 -21.78 -9.33
N ASN A 311 -13.28 -20.86 -10.22
CA ASN A 311 -13.85 -19.51 -10.38
C ASN A 311 -13.76 -18.60 -9.14
N ILE A 312 -12.87 -18.93 -8.20
CA ILE A 312 -12.52 -18.07 -7.07
C ILE A 312 -11.16 -17.44 -7.37
N SER A 313 -11.13 -16.11 -7.40
CA SER A 313 -9.89 -15.33 -7.53
C SER A 313 -9.16 -15.30 -6.19
N VAL A 314 -7.93 -15.81 -6.17
CA VAL A 314 -7.05 -15.78 -5.00
C VAL A 314 -6.05 -14.65 -5.21
N LEU A 315 -6.16 -13.60 -4.39
CA LEU A 315 -5.32 -12.42 -4.50
C LEU A 315 -4.11 -12.50 -3.54
N PRO A 316 -2.92 -12.02 -3.94
CA PRO A 316 -1.80 -11.96 -3.01
C PRO A 316 -2.09 -10.95 -1.89
N ARG A 317 -1.94 -11.38 -0.64
CA ARG A 317 -2.09 -10.53 0.55
C ARG A 317 -0.73 -10.00 1.01
N GLN A 318 -0.70 -8.74 1.39
CA GLN A 318 0.42 -8.17 2.14
C GLN A 318 0.17 -8.34 3.64
N THR A 319 1.19 -8.82 4.34
CA THR A 319 1.19 -8.98 5.80
C THR A 319 1.98 -7.81 6.37
N CYS A 320 1.40 -7.06 7.30
CA CYS A 320 2.04 -5.94 7.98
C CYS A 320 2.56 -6.34 9.36
#